data_AF-A0A9X6SYB2-F1
#
_entry.id   AF-A0A9X6SYB2-F1
#
_cell.length_a   1.000
_cell.length_b   1.000
_cell.length_c   1.000
_cell.angle_alpha   90.00
_cell.angle_beta   90.00
_cell.angle_gamma   90.00
#
_symmetry.space_group_name_H-M   'P 1'
#
loop_
_entity.id
_entity.type
_entity.pdbx_description
1 polymer ?
#
loop_
_entity_poly.entity_id
_entity_poly.type
_entity_poly.pdbx_seq_one_letter_code
_entity_poly.pdbx_strand_id
1 'polypeptide(L)'
;MDFKRLRKELERSTNVYTTIESAHKRHVEQEVEVLESLLAFLMPSLPQETINGKKAVLIYVYEDSSKKTISNKVFYCEDGKIRYQVFKKDEYMNYNPTVEYDGSYAVVEAAEHFSKRNGLELSDVVDFFVERVDALKEIAAQLDEGLELRKQYLESFKKIARDFL
;
A
#
# COMPACT_ATOMS: atom_id res chain seq x y z
N MET A 1 38.22 28.27 -16.20
CA MET A 1 36.99 27.94 -15.45
C MET A 1 36.93 28.87 -14.25
N ASP A 2 35.86 29.65 -14.08
CA ASP A 2 35.76 30.62 -12.98
C ASP A 2 35.15 29.97 -11.74
N PHE A 3 36.01 29.54 -10.82
CA PHE A 3 35.61 28.87 -9.57
C PHE A 3 34.76 29.77 -8.66
N LYS A 4 34.86 31.10 -8.74
CA LYS A 4 34.02 32.01 -7.94
C LYS A 4 32.59 32.04 -8.47
N ARG A 5 32.43 32.03 -9.79
CA ARG A 5 31.11 31.91 -10.43
C ARG A 5 30.46 30.56 -10.11
N LEU A 6 31.21 29.47 -10.24
CA LEU A 6 30.72 28.12 -9.90
C LEU A 6 30.23 28.05 -8.44
N ARG A 7 31.00 28.59 -7.48
CA ARG A 7 30.59 28.62 -6.07
C ARG A 7 29.27 29.39 -5.87
N LYS A 8 29.11 30.56 -6.48
CA LYS A 8 27.87 31.36 -6.38
C LYS A 8 26.67 30.65 -7.01
N GLU A 9 26.87 29.95 -8.12
CA GLU A 9 25.82 29.15 -8.76
C GLU A 9 25.43 27.97 -7.87
N LEU A 10 26.39 27.26 -7.27
CA LEU A 10 26.14 26.19 -6.31
C LEU A 10 25.38 26.68 -5.08
N GLU A 11 25.81 27.78 -4.45
CA GLU A 11 25.12 28.36 -3.28
C GLU A 11 23.66 28.73 -3.60
N ARG A 12 23.41 29.32 -4.77
CA ARG A 12 22.05 29.64 -5.23
C ARG A 12 21.21 28.38 -5.46
N SER A 13 21.76 27.40 -6.17
CA SER A 13 21.07 26.13 -6.46
C SER A 13 20.76 25.36 -5.19
N THR A 14 21.69 25.31 -4.23
CA THR A 14 21.46 24.67 -2.92
C THR A 14 20.34 25.37 -2.15
N ASN A 15 20.30 26.71 -2.11
CA ASN A 15 19.23 27.44 -1.42
C ASN A 15 17.85 27.21 -2.05
N VAL A 16 17.78 27.12 -3.39
CA VAL A 16 16.53 26.79 -4.08
C VAL A 16 16.11 25.36 -3.78
N TYR A 17 17.04 24.41 -3.87
CA TYR A 17 16.80 23.00 -3.55
C TYR A 17 16.28 22.82 -2.12
N THR A 18 16.94 23.39 -1.11
CA THR A 18 16.54 23.25 0.30
C THR A 18 15.17 23.86 0.58
N THR A 19 14.83 24.96 -0.10
CA THR A 19 13.51 25.59 0.00
C THR A 19 12.43 24.67 -0.56
N ILE A 20 12.64 24.13 -1.76
CA ILE A 20 11.70 23.21 -2.41
C ILE A 20 11.57 21.91 -1.60
N GLU A 21 12.68 21.35 -1.12
CA GLU A 21 12.70 20.14 -0.29
C GLU A 21 11.93 20.36 1.02
N SER A 22 12.06 21.53 1.64
CA SER A 22 11.29 21.85 2.85
C SER A 22 9.80 22.00 2.59
N ALA A 23 9.42 22.61 1.46
CA ALA A 23 8.02 22.69 1.05
C ALA A 23 7.44 21.30 0.75
N HIS A 24 8.18 20.47 0.02
CA HIS A 24 7.82 19.08 -0.30
C HIS A 24 7.54 18.27 0.97
N LYS A 25 8.44 18.32 1.96
CA LYS A 25 8.25 17.62 3.24
C LYS A 25 6.96 18.05 3.95
N ARG A 26 6.67 19.36 4.00
CA ARG A 26 5.43 19.86 4.62
C ARG A 26 4.18 19.40 3.89
N HIS A 27 4.20 19.37 2.55
CA HIS A 27 3.07 18.87 1.78
C HIS A 27 2.83 17.38 2.03
N VAL A 28 3.89 16.59 2.07
CA VAL A 28 3.80 15.15 2.40
C VAL A 28 3.26 14.92 3.82
N GLU A 29 3.69 15.72 4.80
CA GLU A 29 3.14 15.65 6.17
C GLU A 29 1.62 15.92 6.17
N GLN A 30 1.17 16.94 5.42
CA GLN A 30 -0.26 17.24 5.26
C GLN A 30 -1.02 16.10 4.57
N GLU A 31 -0.43 15.47 3.54
CA GLU A 31 -1.03 14.31 2.88
C GLU A 31 -1.21 13.14 3.83
N VAL A 32 -0.22 12.89 4.70
CA VAL A 32 -0.31 11.84 5.73
C VAL A 32 -1.41 12.17 6.75
N GLU A 33 -1.53 13.41 7.21
CA GLU A 33 -2.62 13.81 8.13
C GLU A 33 -4.02 13.63 7.51
N VAL A 34 -4.15 13.94 6.21
CA VAL A 34 -5.40 13.72 5.47
C VAL A 34 -5.67 12.24 5.29
N LEU A 35 -4.64 11.43 4.97
CA LEU A 35 -4.75 9.97 4.89
C LEU A 35 -5.23 9.38 6.21
N GLU A 36 -4.65 9.79 7.34
CA GLU A 36 -5.05 9.33 8.67
C GLU A 36 -6.52 9.65 8.96
N SER A 37 -6.93 10.88 8.64
CA SER A 37 -8.32 11.33 8.81
C SER A 37 -9.28 10.51 7.93
N LEU A 38 -8.89 10.26 6.68
CA LEU A 38 -9.65 9.44 5.73
C LEU A 38 -9.78 7.99 6.24
N LEU A 39 -8.67 7.38 6.65
CA LEU A 39 -8.66 6.01 7.14
C LEU A 39 -9.42 5.87 8.45
N ALA A 40 -9.33 6.82 9.36
CA ALA A 40 -10.12 6.82 10.59
C ALA A 40 -11.63 6.81 10.29
N PHE A 41 -12.06 7.51 9.25
CA PHE A 41 -13.45 7.53 8.79
C PHE A 41 -13.85 6.22 8.09
N LEU A 42 -13.01 5.67 7.22
CA LEU A 42 -13.33 4.50 6.40
C LEU A 42 -13.10 3.15 7.10
N MET A 43 -12.15 3.08 8.04
CA MET A 43 -11.69 1.85 8.71
C MET A 43 -12.81 0.91 9.20
N PRO A 44 -13.91 1.39 9.82
CA PRO A 44 -14.98 0.51 10.27
C PRO A 44 -15.66 -0.29 9.16
N SER A 45 -15.56 0.16 7.91
CA SER A 45 -16.21 -0.44 6.74
C SER A 45 -15.25 -1.14 5.79
N LEU A 46 -13.94 -0.96 5.96
CA LEU A 46 -12.93 -1.56 5.10
C LEU A 46 -12.54 -2.96 5.62
N PRO A 47 -12.25 -3.92 4.73
CA PRO A 47 -11.62 -5.18 5.12
C PRO A 47 -10.30 -4.91 5.85
N GLN A 48 -10.12 -5.56 7.00
CA GLN A 48 -8.91 -5.43 7.82
C GLN A 48 -8.18 -6.77 7.88
N GLU A 49 -6.86 -6.73 7.78
CA GLU A 49 -5.98 -7.87 8.00
C GLU A 49 -5.09 -7.62 9.23
N THR A 50 -4.49 -8.68 9.78
CA THR A 50 -3.55 -8.56 10.89
C THR A 50 -2.14 -8.85 10.39
N ILE A 51 -1.26 -7.84 10.40
CA ILE A 51 0.15 -7.97 10.04
C ILE A 51 0.97 -7.84 11.31
N ASN A 52 1.64 -8.93 11.72
CA ASN A 52 2.46 -8.99 12.94
C ASN A 52 1.76 -8.43 14.19
N GLY A 53 0.48 -8.74 14.35
CA GLY A 53 -0.32 -8.31 15.51
C GLY A 53 -0.88 -6.88 15.41
N LYS A 54 -0.65 -6.18 14.30
CA LYS A 54 -1.23 -4.85 14.01
C LYS A 54 -2.37 -4.96 13.03
N LYS A 55 -3.48 -4.26 13.28
CA LYS A 55 -4.54 -4.10 12.27
C LYS A 55 -3.98 -3.30 11.10
N ALA A 56 -4.29 -3.77 9.91
CA ALA A 56 -3.79 -3.24 8.66
C ALA A 56 -4.93 -3.13 7.64
N VAL A 57 -4.96 -2.02 6.91
CA VAL A 57 -5.87 -1.73 5.82
C VAL A 57 -5.07 -1.67 4.54
N LEU A 58 -5.55 -2.35 3.49
CA LEU A 58 -4.98 -2.22 2.16
C LEU A 58 -5.33 -0.85 1.59
N ILE A 59 -4.32 -0.02 1.31
CA ILE A 59 -4.51 1.34 0.81
C ILE A 59 -4.16 1.50 -0.67
N TYR A 60 -3.40 0.57 -1.23
CA TYR A 60 -3.01 0.61 -2.64
C TYR A 60 -2.50 -0.75 -3.13
N VAL A 61 -2.60 -0.98 -4.43
CA VAL A 61 -2.02 -2.13 -5.13
C VAL A 61 -1.33 -1.65 -6.39
N TYR A 62 -0.01 -1.80 -6.50
CA TYR A 62 0.71 -1.48 -7.74
C TYR A 62 0.30 -2.46 -8.85
N GLU A 63 -0.13 -1.93 -9.99
CA GLU A 63 -0.58 -2.72 -11.15
C GLU A 63 0.55 -3.57 -11.76
N ASP A 64 1.79 -3.09 -11.67
CA ASP A 64 2.92 -3.64 -12.41
C ASP A 64 4.11 -3.97 -11.50
N SER A 65 4.01 -5.02 -10.67
CA SER A 65 5.18 -5.50 -9.91
C SER A 65 6.04 -6.48 -10.72
N SER A 66 6.68 -5.95 -11.76
CA SER A 66 7.90 -6.57 -12.32
C SER A 66 8.97 -6.83 -11.22
N LYS A 67 8.86 -6.13 -10.09
CA LYS A 67 9.61 -6.36 -8.86
C LYS A 67 9.09 -7.58 -8.09
N LYS A 68 9.63 -8.77 -8.39
CA LYS A 68 9.49 -10.00 -7.57
C LYS A 68 10.05 -9.89 -6.14
N THR A 69 10.66 -8.76 -5.80
CA THR A 69 11.36 -8.54 -4.53
C THR A 69 10.40 -8.18 -3.40
N ILE A 70 9.29 -7.50 -3.70
CA ILE A 70 8.27 -7.06 -2.73
C ILE A 70 6.87 -7.36 -3.27
N SER A 71 5.89 -7.47 -2.36
CA SER A 71 4.48 -7.48 -2.70
C SER A 71 4.06 -6.16 -3.35
N ASN A 72 3.11 -6.23 -4.28
CA ASN A 72 2.49 -5.05 -4.87
C ASN A 72 1.45 -4.41 -3.95
N LYS A 73 1.07 -5.08 -2.86
CA LYS A 73 0.08 -4.59 -1.89
C LYS A 73 0.74 -3.68 -0.85
N VAL A 74 0.17 -2.50 -0.66
CA VAL A 74 0.60 -1.51 0.32
C VAL A 74 -0.45 -1.40 1.43
N PHE A 75 -0.02 -1.65 2.67
CA PHE A 75 -0.90 -1.60 3.83
C PHE A 75 -0.58 -0.42 4.74
N TYR A 76 -1.61 0.25 5.23
CA TYR A 76 -1.52 1.19 6.34
C TYR A 76 -1.93 0.51 7.64
N CYS A 77 -1.10 0.62 8.67
CA CYS A 77 -1.34 -0.07 9.93
C CYS A 77 -1.73 0.90 11.05
N GLU A 78 -2.38 0.36 12.09
CA GLU A 78 -2.87 1.14 13.24
C GLU A 78 -1.78 1.90 14.04
N ASP A 79 -0.51 1.58 13.82
CA ASP A 79 0.65 2.28 14.40
C ASP A 79 1.18 3.43 13.52
N GLY A 80 0.44 3.82 12.47
CA GLY A 80 0.80 4.91 11.58
C GLY A 80 1.83 4.56 10.51
N LYS A 81 2.20 3.27 10.42
CA LYS A 81 3.27 2.81 9.52
C LYS A 81 2.73 2.12 8.28
N ILE A 82 3.46 2.28 7.18
CA ILE A 82 3.26 1.53 5.95
C ILE A 82 3.99 0.20 6.02
N ARG A 83 3.29 -0.87 5.61
CA ARG A 83 3.85 -2.21 5.51
C ARG A 83 3.61 -2.80 4.13
N TYR A 84 4.62 -3.50 3.61
CA TYR A 84 4.52 -4.36 2.43
C TYR A 84 5.43 -5.56 2.60
N GLN A 85 4.98 -6.71 2.12
CA GLN A 85 5.73 -7.95 2.25
C GLN A 85 6.97 -7.91 1.35
N VAL A 86 8.09 -8.42 1.85
CA VAL A 86 9.36 -8.52 1.14
C VAL A 86 9.67 -10.01 0.94
N PHE A 87 9.70 -10.45 -0.32
CA PHE A 87 9.98 -11.85 -0.68
C PHE A 87 11.48 -12.14 -0.75
N LYS A 88 12.27 -11.13 -1.12
CA LYS A 88 13.73 -11.25 -1.27
C LYS A 88 14.45 -10.16 -0.49
N LYS A 89 14.64 -10.41 0.81
CA LYS A 89 15.18 -9.43 1.76
C LYS A 89 16.55 -8.88 1.33
N ASP A 90 17.47 -9.75 0.89
CA ASP A 90 18.83 -9.33 0.51
C ASP A 90 18.83 -8.39 -0.71
N GLU A 91 18.02 -8.70 -1.72
CA GLU A 91 17.85 -7.82 -2.90
C GLU A 91 17.19 -6.49 -2.51
N TYR A 92 16.24 -6.52 -1.58
CA TYR A 92 15.53 -5.32 -1.13
C TYR A 92 16.43 -4.41 -0.27
N MET A 93 17.30 -4.98 0.56
CA MET A 93 18.31 -4.22 1.33
C MET A 93 19.29 -3.46 0.43
N ASN A 94 19.62 -3.99 -0.75
CA ASN A 94 20.45 -3.25 -1.71
C ASN A 94 19.73 -2.00 -2.28
N TYR A 95 18.40 -2.02 -2.30
CA TYR A 95 17.58 -0.91 -2.77
C TYR A 95 17.22 0.09 -1.67
N ASN A 96 16.89 -0.41 -0.48
CA ASN A 96 16.57 0.40 0.70
C ASN A 96 17.30 -0.18 1.94
N PRO A 97 18.57 0.22 2.18
CA PRO A 97 19.41 -0.39 3.20
C PRO A 97 19.04 -0.01 4.63
N THR A 98 18.28 1.07 4.80
CA THR A 98 17.89 1.60 6.12
C THR A 98 16.50 1.15 6.56
N VAL A 99 15.81 0.36 5.74
CA VAL A 99 14.43 -0.06 6.04
C VAL A 99 14.39 -1.01 7.22
N GLU A 100 13.46 -0.75 8.14
CA GLU A 100 13.19 -1.66 9.25
C GLU A 100 12.33 -2.84 8.77
N TYR A 101 12.47 -3.98 9.44
CA TYR A 101 11.68 -5.17 9.14
C TYR A 101 11.01 -5.70 10.39
N ASP A 102 9.80 -6.18 10.19
CA ASP A 102 9.05 -6.96 11.16
C ASP A 102 8.60 -8.26 10.47
N GLY A 103 9.26 -9.36 10.84
CA GLY A 103 9.14 -10.63 10.12
C GLY A 103 9.54 -10.51 8.64
N SER A 104 8.58 -10.77 7.75
CA SER A 104 8.74 -10.66 6.29
C SER A 104 8.23 -9.34 5.71
N TYR A 105 7.90 -8.35 6.55
CA TYR A 105 7.37 -7.06 6.11
C TYR A 105 8.40 -5.96 6.30
N ALA A 106 8.54 -5.10 5.28
CA ALA A 106 9.19 -3.81 5.45
C ALA A 106 8.28 -2.88 6.25
N VAL A 107 8.86 -2.11 7.16
CA VAL A 107 8.18 -1.13 8.00
C VAL A 107 8.72 0.25 7.64
N VAL A 108 7.85 1.12 7.16
CA VAL A 108 8.22 2.43 6.62
C VAL A 108 7.31 3.49 7.21
N GLU A 109 7.88 4.63 7.61
CA GLU A 109 7.08 5.79 8.00
C GLU A 109 6.24 6.28 6.82
N ALA A 110 4.97 6.63 7.05
CA ALA A 110 4.09 7.06 5.96
C ALA A 110 4.70 8.24 5.18
N ALA A 111 5.21 9.26 5.87
CA ALA A 111 5.87 10.39 5.22
C ALA A 111 7.10 9.97 4.38
N GLU A 112 7.87 8.95 4.80
CA GLU A 112 8.98 8.44 4.00
C GLU A 112 8.47 7.71 2.74
N HIS A 113 7.35 6.98 2.84
CA HIS A 113 6.77 6.28 1.69
C HIS A 113 6.28 7.26 0.62
N PHE A 114 5.54 8.28 1.03
CA PHE A 114 4.95 9.30 0.15
C PHE A 114 6.00 10.29 -0.39
N SER A 115 7.06 10.58 0.36
CA SER A 115 8.09 11.53 -0.08
C SER A 115 9.06 11.01 -1.15
N LYS A 116 9.02 9.72 -1.48
CA LYS A 116 9.91 9.13 -2.51
C LYS A 116 9.63 9.74 -3.88
N ARG A 117 10.66 9.84 -4.72
CA ARG A 117 10.58 10.44 -6.06
C ARG A 117 9.56 9.77 -6.99
N ASN A 118 9.23 8.51 -6.70
CA ASN A 118 8.14 7.72 -7.31
C ASN A 118 7.26 7.14 -6.17
N GLY A 119 7.04 7.93 -5.12
CA GLY A 119 6.20 7.58 -3.99
C GLY A 119 4.74 7.53 -4.42
N LEU A 120 3.94 6.83 -3.62
CA LEU A 120 2.50 6.82 -3.76
C LEU A 120 1.96 8.22 -3.44
N GLU A 121 1.09 8.77 -4.30
CA GLU A 121 0.42 10.04 -3.99
C GLU A 121 -0.89 9.76 -3.23
N LEU A 122 -1.38 10.75 -2.47
CA LEU A 122 -2.66 10.61 -1.77
C LEU A 122 -3.83 10.44 -2.76
N SER A 123 -3.76 11.09 -3.91
CA SER A 123 -4.70 10.92 -5.04
C SER A 123 -4.84 9.46 -5.44
N ASP A 124 -3.73 8.75 -5.62
CA ASP A 124 -3.71 7.34 -6.00
C ASP A 124 -4.43 6.44 -4.98
N VAL A 125 -4.29 6.76 -3.69
CA VAL A 125 -4.97 6.06 -2.59
C VAL A 125 -6.49 6.32 -2.62
N VAL A 126 -6.88 7.57 -2.87
CA VAL A 126 -8.30 7.94 -2.97
C VAL A 126 -8.94 7.25 -4.15
N ASP A 127 -8.30 7.30 -5.32
CA ASP A 127 -8.79 6.64 -6.55
C ASP A 127 -8.89 5.13 -6.33
N PHE A 128 -7.88 4.52 -5.68
CA PHE A 128 -7.94 3.11 -5.29
C PHE A 128 -9.18 2.78 -4.46
N PHE A 129 -9.55 3.61 -3.46
CA PHE A 129 -10.75 3.36 -2.67
C PHE A 129 -12.04 3.50 -3.49
N VAL A 130 -12.10 4.44 -4.43
CA VAL A 130 -13.25 4.60 -5.33
C VAL A 130 -13.42 3.35 -6.20
N GLU A 131 -12.35 2.91 -6.87
CA GLU A 131 -12.36 1.70 -7.69
C GLU A 131 -12.66 0.44 -6.88
N ARG A 132 -12.17 0.38 -5.64
CA ARG A 132 -12.37 -0.77 -4.75
C ARG A 132 -13.84 -1.01 -4.45
N VAL A 133 -14.68 0.02 -4.40
CA VAL A 133 -16.13 -0.14 -4.17
C VAL A 133 -16.75 -1.00 -5.26
N ASP A 134 -16.44 -0.75 -6.52
CA ASP A 134 -17.01 -1.51 -7.63
C ASP A 134 -16.39 -2.91 -7.72
N ALA A 135 -15.08 -3.02 -7.49
CA ALA A 135 -14.41 -4.32 -7.40
C ALA A 135 -15.00 -5.20 -6.27
N LEU A 136 -15.38 -4.63 -5.13
CA LEU A 136 -16.01 -5.38 -4.04
C LEU A 136 -17.41 -5.87 -4.42
N LYS A 137 -18.19 -5.09 -5.16
CA LYS A 137 -19.50 -5.53 -5.67
C LYS A 137 -19.34 -6.70 -6.65
N GLU A 138 -18.36 -6.63 -7.55
CA GLU A 138 -18.08 -7.70 -8.50
C GLU A 138 -17.63 -8.99 -7.79
N ILE A 139 -16.71 -8.88 -6.83
CA ILE A 139 -16.26 -10.02 -6.02
C ILE A 139 -17.43 -10.65 -5.25
N ALA A 140 -18.32 -9.81 -4.67
CA ALA A 140 -19.49 -10.30 -3.97
C ALA A 140 -20.44 -11.08 -4.90
N ALA A 141 -20.68 -10.58 -6.11
CA ALA A 141 -21.51 -11.27 -7.11
C ALA A 141 -20.90 -12.63 -7.53
N GLN A 142 -19.59 -12.67 -7.77
CA GLN A 142 -18.87 -13.91 -8.11
C GLN A 142 -18.90 -14.93 -6.98
N LEU A 143 -18.77 -14.48 -5.73
CA LEU A 143 -18.84 -15.34 -4.56
C LEU A 143 -20.23 -15.94 -4.37
N ASP A 144 -21.28 -15.14 -4.58
CA ASP A 144 -22.67 -15.59 -4.50
C ASP A 144 -22.97 -16.71 -5.52
N GLU A 145 -22.58 -16.50 -6.77
CA GLU A 145 -22.70 -17.52 -7.82
C GLU A 145 -21.92 -18.80 -7.46
N GLY A 146 -20.69 -18.66 -6.97
CA GLY A 146 -19.87 -19.78 -6.53
C GLY A 146 -20.48 -20.55 -5.34
N LEU A 147 -21.17 -19.86 -4.42
CA LEU A 147 -21.86 -20.48 -3.30
C LEU A 147 -23.07 -21.27 -3.75
N GLU A 148 -23.88 -20.73 -4.66
CA GLU A 148 -25.05 -21.44 -5.19
C GLU A 148 -24.64 -22.70 -5.97
N LEU A 149 -23.59 -22.62 -6.79
CA LEU A 149 -23.05 -23.80 -7.50
C LEU A 149 -22.57 -24.88 -6.51
N ARG A 150 -21.88 -24.49 -5.43
CA ARG A 150 -21.44 -25.43 -4.39
C ARG A 150 -22.61 -26.08 -3.67
N LYS A 151 -23.67 -25.31 -3.38
CA LYS A 151 -24.88 -25.79 -2.73
C LYS A 151 -25.59 -26.83 -3.61
N GLN A 152 -25.78 -26.54 -4.89
CA GLN A 152 -26.39 -27.46 -5.86
C GLN A 152 -25.58 -28.75 -6.00
N TYR A 153 -24.25 -28.64 -6.08
CA TYR A 153 -23.36 -29.80 -6.10
C TYR A 153 -23.52 -30.67 -4.84
N LEU A 154 -23.49 -30.06 -3.66
CA LEU A 154 -23.63 -30.77 -2.39
C LEU A 154 -25.00 -31.45 -2.25
N GLU A 155 -26.07 -30.80 -2.67
CA GLU A 155 -27.42 -31.39 -2.68
C GLU A 155 -27.50 -32.58 -3.63
N SER A 156 -26.96 -32.45 -4.84
CA SER A 156 -26.89 -33.53 -5.83
C SER A 156 -26.08 -34.71 -5.30
N PHE A 157 -24.92 -34.44 -4.70
CA PHE A 157 -24.06 -35.46 -4.11
C PHE A 157 -24.74 -36.19 -2.94
N LYS A 158 -25.41 -35.45 -2.03
CA LYS A 158 -26.18 -36.04 -0.91
C LYS A 158 -27.29 -36.94 -1.41
N LYS A 159 -27.95 -36.59 -2.52
CA LYS A 159 -28.98 -37.41 -3.15
C LYS A 159 -28.39 -38.72 -3.67
N ILE A 160 -27.31 -38.65 -4.45
CA ILE A 160 -26.60 -39.84 -4.94
C ILE A 160 -26.12 -40.71 -3.78
N ALA A 161 -25.57 -40.12 -2.73
CA ALA A 161 -25.07 -40.85 -1.56
C ALA A 161 -26.19 -41.55 -0.77
N ARG A 162 -27.41 -41.00 -0.74
CA ARG A 162 -28.58 -41.69 -0.18
C ARG A 162 -29.08 -42.82 -1.06
N ASP A 163 -29.00 -42.67 -2.37
CA ASP A 163 -29.46 -43.69 -3.32
C ASP A 163 -28.47 -44.89 -3.40
N PHE A 164 -27.25 -44.73 -2.84
CA PHE A 164 -26.20 -45.76 -2.79
C PHE A 164 -26.11 -46.53 -1.46
N LEU A 165 -26.79 -46.07 -0.39
CA LEU A 165 -26.84 -46.67 0.95
C LEU A 165 -28.20 -47.33 1.20
#